data_AF-A0A973RX89-F1
#
_entry.id   AF-A0A973RX89-F1
#
_cell.length_a   1.000
_cell.length_b   1.000
_cell.length_c   1.000
_cell.angle_alpha   90.00
_cell.angle_beta   90.00
_cell.angle_gamma   90.00
#
_symmetry.space_group_name_H-M   'P 1'
#
loop_
_entity.id
_entity.type
_entity.pdbx_description
1 polymer ?
#
loop_
_entity_poly.entity_id
_entity_poly.type
_entity_poly.pdbx_seq_one_letter_code
_entity_poly.pdbx_strand_id
1 'polypeptide(L)'
;AAKLMKYAGWRSVTYRGKGVFDVDYHFEGRATQDFLFPALPDNDMIIPFIAIRRRADGTVMVTAPAFTGGSGPLAARAGQSAAAGMKDGPSSRAEGRFTIVTDGEILTNNSEDGATAHAAGRQLRWDVTSTSNKIPETLIRL
;
A
#
# COMPACT_ATOMS: atom_id res chain seq x y z
N ALA A 1 15.30 12.37 5.32
CA ALA A 1 16.30 11.29 5.49
C ALA A 1 16.62 11.04 6.96
N ALA A 2 17.51 11.83 7.60
CA ALA A 2 17.99 11.57 8.97
C ALA A 2 16.89 11.42 10.05
N LYS A 3 15.75 12.12 9.90
CA LYS A 3 14.62 11.97 10.83
C LYS A 3 13.99 10.57 10.76
N LEU A 4 13.74 10.05 9.56
CA LEU A 4 13.10 8.74 9.36
C LEU A 4 14.00 7.59 9.81
N MET A 5 15.31 7.75 9.63
CA MET A 5 16.32 6.80 10.10
C MET A 5 16.37 6.61 11.63
N LYS A 6 15.63 7.42 12.42
CA LYS A 6 15.50 7.25 13.87
C LYS A 6 14.45 6.20 14.25
N TYR A 7 13.61 5.77 13.32
CA TYR A 7 12.49 4.87 13.57
C TYR A 7 12.78 3.46 13.08
N ALA A 8 12.25 2.47 13.79
CA ALA A 8 12.42 1.06 13.42
C ALA A 8 11.91 0.78 11.99
N GLY A 9 12.66 -0.08 11.31
CA GLY A 9 12.35 -0.57 9.97
C GLY A 9 12.82 0.29 8.80
N TRP A 10 13.15 1.57 9.01
CA TRP A 10 13.76 2.41 7.98
C TRP A 10 15.24 2.04 7.81
N ARG A 11 15.55 1.13 6.87
CA ARG A 11 16.91 0.62 6.61
C ARG A 11 17.77 1.61 5.84
N SER A 12 17.18 2.33 4.87
CA SER A 12 17.86 3.38 4.11
C SER A 12 16.86 4.43 3.64
N VAL A 13 17.26 5.71 3.66
CA VAL A 13 16.49 6.83 3.12
C VAL A 13 17.43 7.84 2.48
N THR A 14 17.44 7.90 1.14
CA THR A 14 18.28 8.81 0.36
C THR A 14 17.43 9.84 -0.38
N TYR A 15 17.71 11.13 -0.19
CA TYR A 15 16.98 12.19 -0.89
C TYR A 15 17.52 12.35 -2.32
N ARG A 16 16.62 12.32 -3.31
CA ARG A 16 16.95 12.43 -4.75
C ARG A 16 16.63 13.81 -5.34
N GLY A 17 16.19 14.75 -4.51
CA GLY A 17 15.73 16.07 -4.97
C GLY A 17 14.23 16.09 -5.26
N LYS A 18 13.65 17.29 -5.35
CA LYS A 18 12.25 17.52 -5.74
C LYS A 18 11.21 16.72 -4.93
N GLY A 19 11.47 16.52 -3.64
CA GLY A 19 10.58 15.72 -2.77
C GLY A 19 10.62 14.22 -3.00
N VAL A 20 11.55 13.70 -3.82
CA VAL A 20 11.70 12.27 -4.09
C VAL A 20 12.72 11.65 -3.16
N PHE A 21 12.41 10.47 -2.63
CA PHE A 21 13.28 9.70 -1.76
C PHE A 21 13.38 8.25 -2.26
N ASP A 22 14.60 7.73 -2.28
CA ASP A 22 14.85 6.29 -2.38
C ASP A 22 14.78 5.73 -0.97
N VAL A 23 13.91 4.73 -0.75
CA VAL A 23 13.63 4.18 0.57
C VAL A 23 13.75 2.66 0.53
N ASP A 24 14.51 2.11 1.49
CA ASP A 24 14.43 0.71 1.88
C ASP A 24 13.79 0.63 3.27
N TYR A 25 12.68 -0.09 3.35
CA TYR A 25 11.93 -0.31 4.58
C TYR A 25 11.65 -1.79 4.77
N HIS A 26 11.87 -2.27 5.99
CA HIS A 26 11.58 -3.63 6.38
C HIS A 26 11.12 -3.68 7.83
N PHE A 27 10.00 -4.34 8.07
CA PHE A 27 9.48 -4.54 9.40
C PHE A 27 9.01 -5.98 9.56
N GLU A 28 9.41 -6.60 10.66
CA GLU A 28 8.98 -7.93 11.08
C GLU A 28 8.38 -7.82 12.47
N GLY A 29 7.28 -8.54 12.70
CA GLY A 29 6.63 -8.55 13.99
C GLY A 29 5.27 -9.20 13.95
N ARG A 30 4.54 -9.05 15.06
CA ARG A 30 3.14 -9.45 15.17
C ARG A 30 2.28 -8.20 15.14
N ALA A 31 1.34 -8.14 14.21
CA ALA A 31 0.35 -7.07 14.17
C ALA A 31 -0.75 -7.37 15.21
N THR A 32 -0.61 -6.83 16.42
CA THR A 32 -1.69 -6.81 17.43
C THR A 32 -2.63 -5.62 17.28
N GLN A 33 -2.23 -4.62 16.49
CA GLN A 33 -3.03 -3.47 16.12
C GLN A 33 -3.07 -3.37 14.59
N ASP A 34 -3.88 -2.43 14.08
CA ASP A 34 -3.81 -2.03 12.69
C ASP A 34 -2.42 -1.48 12.36
N PHE A 35 -1.93 -1.81 11.17
CA PHE A 35 -0.64 -1.35 10.69
C PHE A 35 -0.83 -0.47 9.46
N LEU A 36 -0.28 0.74 9.51
CA LEU A 36 -0.29 1.71 8.41
C LEU A 36 1.15 2.05 8.07
N PHE A 37 1.52 1.91 6.80
CA PHE A 37 2.83 2.30 6.30
C PHE A 37 2.71 3.36 5.20
N PRO A 38 3.48 4.46 5.27
CA PRO A 38 4.37 4.84 6.37
C PRO A 38 3.61 5.61 7.46
N ALA A 39 3.98 5.39 8.72
CA ALA A 39 3.64 6.32 9.81
C ALA A 39 4.73 7.40 9.88
N LEU A 40 4.42 8.61 9.42
CA LEU A 40 5.36 9.73 9.40
C LEU A 40 5.12 10.62 10.64
N PRO A 41 6.17 10.99 11.39
CA PRO A 41 6.04 11.65 12.69
C PRO A 41 5.51 13.10 12.64
N ASP A 42 5.56 13.78 11.49
CA ASP A 42 5.12 15.17 11.33
C ASP A 42 4.06 15.32 10.24
N ASN A 43 3.29 14.26 9.96
CA ASN A 43 2.26 14.31 8.92
C ASN A 43 0.90 13.90 9.47
N ASP A 44 -0.01 14.88 9.53
CA ASP A 44 -1.36 14.71 10.05
C ASP A 44 -2.32 14.06 9.03
N MET A 45 -1.96 14.08 7.73
CA MET A 45 -2.76 13.48 6.67
C MET A 45 -1.93 12.50 5.84
N ILE A 46 -2.17 11.20 6.03
CA ILE A 46 -1.48 10.14 5.30
C ILE A 46 -2.43 9.38 4.35
N ILE A 47 -1.94 9.14 3.15
CA ILE A 47 -2.45 8.09 2.27
C ILE A 47 -1.41 6.96 2.34
N PRO A 48 -1.70 5.86 3.06
CA PRO A 48 -0.70 4.82 3.26
C PRO A 48 -0.39 4.07 1.96
N PHE A 49 0.85 3.65 1.81
CA PHE A 49 1.23 2.61 0.85
C PHE A 49 0.59 1.29 1.21
N ILE A 50 0.58 0.93 2.49
CA ILE A 50 0.01 -0.33 2.97
C ILE A 50 -0.82 -0.05 4.22
N ALA A 51 -2.05 -0.55 4.25
CA ALA A 51 -2.91 -0.56 5.41
C ALA A 51 -3.39 -1.99 5.67
N ILE A 52 -3.03 -2.53 6.83
CA ILE A 52 -3.43 -3.84 7.35
C ILE A 52 -4.37 -3.59 8.52
N ARG A 53 -5.63 -4.00 8.37
CA ARG A 53 -6.68 -3.76 9.36
C ARG A 53 -7.27 -5.06 9.86
N ARG A 54 -7.25 -5.25 11.18
CA ARG A 54 -7.76 -6.47 11.81
C ARG A 54 -9.25 -6.34 12.03
N ARG A 55 -10.00 -7.39 11.72
CA ARG A 55 -11.43 -7.49 12.02
C ARG A 55 -11.63 -8.36 13.25
N ALA A 56 -12.75 -8.13 13.94
CA ALA A 56 -13.12 -8.88 15.14
C ALA A 56 -13.37 -10.37 14.87
N ASP A 57 -13.64 -10.75 13.63
CA ASP A 57 -13.86 -12.13 13.17
C ASP A 57 -12.57 -12.90 12.86
N GLY A 58 -11.39 -12.32 13.15
CA GLY A 58 -10.09 -12.93 12.89
C GLY A 58 -9.55 -12.72 11.47
N THR A 59 -10.30 -12.05 10.60
CA THR A 59 -9.80 -11.70 9.26
C THR A 59 -8.99 -10.41 9.26
N VAL A 60 -8.16 -10.25 8.25
CA VAL A 60 -7.31 -9.08 8.03
C VAL A 60 -7.56 -8.54 6.63
N MET A 61 -7.94 -7.26 6.58
CA MET A 61 -8.09 -6.50 5.34
C MET A 61 -6.77 -5.82 5.02
N VAL A 62 -6.18 -6.16 3.87
CA VAL A 62 -4.99 -5.51 3.35
C VAL A 62 -5.39 -4.64 2.16
N THR A 63 -5.07 -3.35 2.24
CA THR A 63 -5.32 -2.37 1.18
C THR A 63 -4.06 -1.56 0.90
N ALA A 64 -3.84 -1.19 -0.37
CA ALA A 64 -2.68 -0.40 -0.76
C ALA A 64 -3.08 0.89 -1.51
N PRO A 65 -3.67 1.88 -0.81
CA PRO A 65 -4.33 3.01 -1.46
C PRO A 65 -3.37 3.93 -2.22
N ALA A 66 -2.09 4.02 -1.81
CA ALA A 66 -1.12 4.80 -2.57
C ALA A 66 -0.59 4.10 -3.83
N PHE A 67 -0.94 2.83 -4.06
CA PHE A 67 -0.56 2.07 -5.26
C PHE A 67 -1.59 2.23 -6.40
N THR A 68 -1.96 3.48 -6.67
CA THR A 68 -2.77 3.89 -7.82
C THR A 68 -1.97 4.90 -8.63
N GLY A 69 -1.90 4.72 -9.94
CA GLY A 69 -1.30 5.69 -10.86
C GLY A 69 -2.24 6.84 -11.22
N GLY A 70 -1.78 7.73 -12.10
CA GLY A 70 -2.62 8.70 -12.79
C GLY A 70 -3.17 9.78 -11.85
N SER A 71 -4.50 9.87 -11.72
CA SER A 71 -5.18 10.84 -10.85
C SER A 71 -4.90 10.65 -9.35
N GLY A 72 -4.26 9.53 -9.00
CA GLY A 72 -3.67 9.29 -7.70
C GLY A 72 -4.66 8.90 -6.60
N PRO A 73 -4.15 8.71 -5.37
CA PRO A 73 -4.89 8.01 -4.33
C PRO A 73 -6.12 8.77 -3.80
N LEU A 74 -6.11 10.10 -3.86
CA LEU A 74 -7.26 10.92 -3.48
C LEU A 74 -8.40 10.74 -4.48
N ALA A 75 -8.12 10.74 -5.78
CA ALA A 75 -9.12 10.49 -6.80
C ALA A 75 -9.66 9.05 -6.72
N ALA A 76 -8.79 8.07 -6.46
CA ALA A 76 -9.20 6.68 -6.27
C ALA A 76 -10.17 6.51 -5.08
N ARG A 77 -9.99 7.30 -4.01
CA ARG A 77 -10.88 7.29 -2.83
C ARG A 77 -12.15 8.12 -3.02
N ALA A 78 -12.09 9.24 -3.73
CA ALA A 78 -13.20 10.15 -3.91
C ALA A 78 -14.27 9.60 -4.89
N GLY A 79 -13.92 8.58 -5.69
CA GLY A 79 -14.78 8.04 -6.73
C GLY A 79 -14.82 8.95 -7.97
N GLN A 80 -15.35 8.43 -9.08
CA GLN A 80 -15.26 9.08 -10.40
C GLN A 80 -15.91 10.48 -10.44
N SER A 81 -16.98 10.70 -9.67
CA SER A 81 -17.73 11.97 -9.64
C SER A 81 -16.97 13.10 -8.96
N ALA A 82 -16.21 12.81 -7.89
CA ALA A 82 -15.41 13.81 -7.18
C ALA A 82 -13.98 13.95 -7.73
N ALA A 83 -13.44 12.89 -8.35
CA ALA A 83 -12.14 12.92 -9.02
C ALA A 83 -12.08 13.96 -10.16
N ALA A 84 -13.20 14.22 -10.84
CA ALA A 84 -13.29 15.25 -11.87
C ALA A 84 -13.13 16.69 -11.34
N GLY A 85 -13.21 16.92 -10.02
CA GLY A 85 -12.91 18.22 -9.41
C GLY A 85 -11.44 18.39 -9.01
N MET A 86 -10.66 17.30 -9.01
CA MET A 86 -9.28 17.25 -8.49
C MET A 86 -8.23 17.21 -9.62
N LYS A 87 -8.61 17.66 -10.83
CA LYS A 87 -7.83 17.52 -12.07
C LYS A 87 -6.44 18.19 -12.01
N ASP A 88 -6.26 19.17 -11.12
CA ASP A 88 -5.03 19.93 -10.95
C ASP A 88 -4.15 19.41 -9.79
N GLY A 89 -4.53 18.28 -9.18
CA GLY A 89 -3.72 17.62 -8.17
C GLY A 89 -2.45 16.97 -8.76
N PRO A 90 -1.39 16.75 -7.95
CA PRO A 90 -0.20 16.06 -8.42
C PRO A 90 -0.56 14.66 -8.94
N SER A 91 -0.18 14.38 -10.19
CA SER A 91 -0.38 13.06 -10.77
C SER A 91 0.52 12.03 -10.08
N SER A 92 -0.08 10.89 -9.71
CA SER A 92 0.66 9.78 -9.15
C SER A 92 1.53 9.13 -10.21
N ARG A 93 2.82 8.98 -9.87
CA ARG A 93 3.80 8.22 -10.65
C ARG A 93 4.07 6.84 -10.04
N ALA A 94 3.10 6.31 -9.29
CA ALA A 94 3.23 4.99 -8.70
C ALA A 94 3.34 3.95 -9.82
N GLU A 95 4.48 3.29 -9.89
CA GLU A 95 4.75 2.19 -10.81
C GLU A 95 5.59 1.15 -10.09
N GLY A 96 5.31 -0.13 -10.32
CA GLY A 96 6.06 -1.22 -9.70
C GLY A 96 5.20 -2.43 -9.41
N ARG A 97 5.64 -3.25 -8.47
CA ARG A 97 4.97 -4.49 -8.11
C ARG A 97 4.63 -4.50 -6.64
N PHE A 98 3.35 -4.74 -6.35
CA PHE A 98 2.90 -5.08 -5.01
C PHE A 98 2.62 -6.58 -4.93
N THR A 99 3.08 -7.22 -3.87
CA THR A 99 2.93 -8.65 -3.67
C THR A 99 2.60 -8.94 -2.22
N ILE A 100 1.64 -9.84 -2.02
CA ILE A 100 1.32 -10.40 -0.71
C ILE A 100 1.58 -11.90 -0.80
N VAL A 101 2.36 -12.41 0.13
CA VAL A 101 2.56 -13.85 0.35
C VAL A 101 1.95 -14.20 1.70
N THR A 102 1.11 -15.21 1.74
CA THR A 102 0.42 -15.63 2.96
C THR A 102 0.15 -17.14 2.97
N ASP A 103 0.20 -17.73 4.15
CA ASP A 103 -0.27 -19.07 4.47
C ASP A 103 -1.75 -19.10 4.90
N GLY A 104 -2.37 -17.93 5.10
CA GLY A 104 -3.78 -17.77 5.43
C GLY A 104 -4.72 -18.01 4.24
N GLU A 105 -6.01 -18.12 4.55
CA GLU A 105 -7.08 -18.32 3.55
C GLU A 105 -7.45 -16.96 2.92
N ILE A 106 -7.25 -16.84 1.61
CA ILE A 106 -7.66 -15.65 0.84
C ILE A 106 -9.17 -15.73 0.58
N LEU A 107 -9.95 -14.89 1.25
CA LEU A 107 -11.40 -14.83 1.13
C LEU A 107 -11.84 -14.02 -0.09
N THR A 108 -11.20 -12.87 -0.31
CA THR A 108 -11.43 -12.02 -1.49
C THR A 108 -10.12 -11.34 -1.92
N ASN A 109 -10.00 -11.02 -3.20
CA ASN A 109 -8.92 -10.19 -3.73
C ASN A 109 -9.34 -9.54 -5.06
N ASN A 110 -8.61 -8.51 -5.49
CA ASN A 110 -8.78 -7.88 -6.80
C ASN A 110 -7.51 -7.91 -7.67
N SER A 111 -6.62 -8.87 -7.43
CA SER A 111 -5.46 -9.09 -8.31
C SER A 111 -5.91 -9.62 -9.68
N GLU A 112 -5.16 -9.32 -10.72
CA GLU A 112 -5.50 -9.70 -12.10
C GLU A 112 -5.48 -11.22 -12.29
N ASP A 113 -4.42 -11.88 -11.81
CA ASP A 113 -4.23 -13.33 -11.96
C ASP A 113 -4.83 -14.16 -10.80
N GLY A 114 -5.39 -13.50 -9.78
CA GLY A 114 -5.81 -14.16 -8.55
C GLY A 114 -4.65 -14.78 -7.75
N ALA A 115 -4.99 -15.70 -6.85
CA ALA A 115 -4.00 -16.36 -6.00
C ALA A 115 -3.21 -17.42 -6.77
N THR A 116 -1.89 -17.37 -6.70
CA THR A 116 -0.96 -18.35 -7.29
C THR A 116 -0.23 -19.13 -6.19
N ALA A 117 0.34 -20.29 -6.52
CA ALA A 117 1.10 -21.10 -5.56
C ALA A 117 2.44 -20.42 -5.20
N HIS A 118 2.83 -20.50 -3.93
CA HIS A 118 4.12 -19.99 -3.43
C HIS A 118 4.68 -20.93 -2.36
N ALA A 119 6.01 -20.97 -2.18
CA ALA A 119 6.65 -21.89 -1.22
C ALA A 119 6.16 -21.69 0.23
N ALA A 120 5.74 -20.47 0.57
CA ALA A 120 5.18 -20.10 1.87
C ALA A 120 3.64 -20.05 1.88
N GLY A 121 2.96 -20.67 0.91
CA GLY A 121 1.50 -20.72 0.83
C GLY A 121 0.96 -20.23 -0.52
N ARG A 122 0.35 -19.05 -0.51
CA ARG A 122 -0.26 -18.40 -1.69
C ARG A 122 0.36 -17.03 -1.92
N GLN A 123 0.38 -16.60 -3.18
CA GLN A 123 0.83 -15.28 -3.58
C GLN A 123 -0.26 -14.55 -4.35
N LEU A 124 -0.47 -13.27 -4.02
CA LEU A 124 -1.23 -12.30 -4.80
C LEU A 124 -0.27 -11.24 -5.35
N ARG A 125 -0.47 -10.81 -6.60
CA ARG A 125 0.39 -9.83 -7.27
C ARG A 125 -0.45 -8.78 -7.98
N TRP A 126 -0.01 -7.53 -7.85
CA TRP A 126 -0.50 -6.39 -8.62
C TRP A 126 0.70 -5.73 -9.30
N ASP A 127 0.66 -5.61 -10.62
CA ASP A 127 1.57 -4.73 -11.35
C ASP A 127 0.90 -3.34 -11.45
N VAL A 128 1.50 -2.38 -10.77
CA VAL A 128 1.02 -1.00 -10.67
C VAL A 128 1.68 -0.21 -11.80
N THR A 129 0.86 0.51 -12.55
CA THR A 129 1.28 1.38 -13.65
C THR A 129 0.70 2.78 -13.46
N SER A 130 1.17 3.73 -14.26
CA SER A 130 0.62 5.09 -14.33
C SER A 130 -0.87 5.16 -14.70
N THR A 131 -1.49 4.06 -15.15
CA THR A 131 -2.94 3.99 -15.45
C THR A 131 -3.74 3.18 -14.43
N SER A 132 -3.10 2.57 -13.42
CA SER A 132 -3.79 1.80 -12.38
C SER A 132 -4.73 2.68 -11.56
N ASN A 133 -6.03 2.42 -11.62
CA ASN A 133 -7.07 3.22 -10.94
C ASN A 133 -7.85 2.44 -9.86
N LYS A 134 -7.57 1.14 -9.68
CA LYS A 134 -8.13 0.31 -8.61
C LYS A 134 -7.12 0.21 -7.48
N ILE A 135 -7.59 0.41 -6.25
CA ILE A 135 -6.78 0.19 -5.05
C ILE A 135 -6.56 -1.31 -4.88
N PRO A 136 -5.32 -1.83 -4.84
CA PRO A 136 -5.06 -3.22 -4.50
C PRO A 136 -5.67 -3.58 -3.15
N GLU A 137 -6.42 -4.67 -3.10
CA GLU A 137 -7.17 -5.10 -1.93
C GLU A 137 -7.26 -6.63 -1.83
N THR A 138 -7.15 -7.15 -0.60
CA THR A 138 -7.49 -8.53 -0.27
C THR A 138 -7.97 -8.67 1.17
N LEU A 139 -8.89 -9.61 1.40
CA LEU A 139 -9.30 -10.06 2.72
C LEU A 139 -8.75 -11.46 2.97
N ILE A 140 -8.02 -11.63 4.07
CA ILE A 140 -7.34 -12.87 4.43
C ILE A 140 -7.83 -13.32 5.81
N ARG A 141 -8.13 -14.60 5.99
CA ARG A 141 -8.28 -15.22 7.30
C ARG A 141 -6.92 -15.80 7.73
N LEU A 142 -6.44 -15.35 8.88
CA LEU A 142 -5.19 -15.83 9.50
C LEU A 142 -5.40 -17.16 10.22
#